data_AF-A0AAJ4Y9B8-F1
#
_entry.id   AF-A0AAJ4Y9B8-F1
#
_cell.length_a   1.000
_cell.length_b   1.000
_cell.length_c   1.000
_cell.angle_alpha   90.00
_cell.angle_beta   90.00
_cell.angle_gamma   90.00
#
_symmetry.space_group_name_H-M   'P 1'
#
loop_
_entity.id
_entity.type
_entity.pdbx_description
1 polymer ?
#
loop_
_entity_poly.entity_id
_entity_poly.type
_entity_poly.pdbx_seq_one_letter_code
_entity_poly.pdbx_strand_id
1 'polypeptide(L)'
;MWGAHRAARVSQEALAVQVRKEDERWQREHRQTAYQALIRADMMMEAAGRAVDGKTNPENGKVPPELLTVWQEAEEASNAALSLIELCGPTSILAPARELHRAGGFQTWLKTLPPKEDRQEGLDDRLNAYSNQKDALEAFRVAAREVLGYTVP
;
A
#
# COMPACT_ATOMS: atom_id res chain seq x y z
N MET A 1 -4.01 -55.86 16.74
CA MET A 1 -4.66 -54.55 17.00
C MET A 1 -3.72 -53.34 16.94
N TRP A 2 -2.39 -53.48 17.14
CA TRP A 2 -1.46 -52.33 17.15
C TRP A 2 -1.25 -51.60 15.81
N GLY A 3 -1.48 -52.26 14.67
CA GLY A 3 -1.31 -51.66 13.34
C GLY A 3 -2.36 -50.59 12.99
N ALA A 4 -3.61 -50.80 13.39
CA ALA A 4 -4.71 -49.86 13.11
C ALA A 4 -4.55 -48.54 13.90
N HIS A 5 -4.09 -48.62 15.16
CA HIS A 5 -3.84 -47.43 15.97
C HIS A 5 -2.64 -46.60 15.47
N ARG A 6 -1.58 -47.23 14.93
CA ARG A 6 -0.47 -46.50 14.30
C ARG A 6 -0.92 -45.82 13.01
N ALA A 7 -1.65 -46.53 12.14
CA ALA A 7 -2.14 -45.96 10.89
C ALA A 7 -3.06 -44.75 11.13
N ALA A 8 -3.98 -44.84 12.10
CA ALA A 8 -4.85 -43.72 12.46
C ALA A 8 -4.06 -42.49 12.96
N ARG A 9 -3.02 -42.70 13.77
CA ARG A 9 -2.17 -41.61 14.28
C ARG A 9 -1.36 -40.94 13.17
N VAL A 10 -0.76 -41.72 12.27
CA VAL A 10 -0.02 -41.19 11.11
C VAL A 10 -0.94 -40.39 10.19
N SER A 11 -2.17 -40.85 9.97
CA SER A 11 -3.15 -40.10 9.17
C SER A 11 -3.56 -38.78 9.83
N GLN A 12 -3.72 -38.75 11.17
CA GLN A 12 -4.00 -37.51 11.90
C GLN A 12 -2.83 -36.52 11.84
N GLU A 13 -1.59 -37.01 11.99
CA GLU A 13 -0.39 -36.17 11.89
C GLU A 13 -0.23 -35.61 10.46
N ALA A 14 -0.48 -36.41 9.43
CA ALA A 14 -0.47 -35.97 8.04
C ALA A 14 -1.53 -34.90 7.75
N LEU A 15 -2.76 -35.09 8.24
CA LEU A 15 -3.84 -34.11 8.11
C LEU A 15 -3.49 -32.79 8.81
N ALA A 16 -2.94 -32.85 10.03
CA ALA A 16 -2.52 -31.65 10.77
C ALA A 16 -1.38 -30.88 10.05
N VAL A 17 -0.48 -31.58 9.36
CA VAL A 17 0.53 -30.93 8.50
C VAL A 17 -0.13 -30.28 7.28
N GLN A 18 -1.10 -30.95 6.64
CA GLN A 18 -1.79 -30.40 5.47
C GLN A 18 -2.59 -29.14 5.81
N VAL A 19 -3.38 -29.17 6.89
CA VAL A 19 -4.17 -28.01 7.35
C VAL A 19 -3.25 -26.82 7.63
N ARG A 20 -2.12 -27.02 8.33
CA ARG A 20 -1.15 -25.93 8.57
C ARG A 20 -0.58 -25.34 7.28
N LYS A 21 -0.26 -26.17 6.29
CA LYS A 21 0.24 -25.69 4.99
C LYS A 21 -0.84 -24.92 4.22
N GLU A 22 -2.09 -25.35 4.29
CA GLU A 22 -3.22 -24.65 3.67
C GLU A 22 -3.45 -23.29 4.35
N ASP A 23 -3.40 -23.21 5.68
CA ASP A 23 -3.48 -21.96 6.44
C ASP A 23 -2.34 -21.00 6.11
N GLU A 24 -1.09 -21.50 6.09
CA GLU A 24 0.10 -20.70 5.74
C GLU A 24 0.00 -20.13 4.31
N ARG A 25 -0.49 -20.95 3.37
CA ARG A 25 -0.71 -20.53 1.99
C ARG A 25 -1.82 -19.48 1.91
N TRP A 26 -2.95 -19.72 2.58
CA TRP A 26 -4.08 -18.80 2.61
C TRP A 26 -3.67 -17.43 3.17
N GLN A 27 -2.92 -17.41 4.28
CA GLN A 27 -2.38 -16.18 4.85
C GLN A 27 -1.42 -15.47 3.89
N ARG A 28 -0.55 -16.21 3.19
CA ARG A 28 0.36 -15.65 2.19
C ARG A 28 -0.40 -14.99 1.03
N GLU A 29 -1.43 -15.64 0.51
CA GLU A 29 -2.26 -15.12 -0.58
C GLU A 29 -3.03 -13.85 -0.16
N HIS A 30 -3.55 -13.81 1.06
CA HIS A 30 -4.20 -12.62 1.62
C HIS A 30 -3.24 -11.46 1.80
N ARG A 31 -2.04 -11.72 2.35
CA ARG A 31 -0.97 -10.72 2.47
C ARG A 31 -0.56 -10.17 1.10
N GLN A 32 -0.36 -11.04 0.13
CA GLN A 32 -0.03 -10.63 -1.23
C GLN A 32 -1.11 -9.73 -1.83
N THR A 33 -2.38 -10.08 -1.64
CA THR A 33 -3.52 -9.27 -2.10
C THR A 33 -3.53 -7.90 -1.44
N ALA A 34 -3.33 -7.83 -0.12
CA ALA A 34 -3.27 -6.57 0.62
C ALA A 34 -2.09 -5.69 0.17
N TYR A 35 -0.91 -6.27 -0.06
CA TYR A 35 0.27 -5.51 -0.51
C TYR A 35 0.10 -5.00 -1.94
N GLN A 36 -0.50 -5.80 -2.83
CA GLN A 36 -0.84 -5.36 -4.17
C GLN A 36 -1.90 -4.27 -4.16
N ALA A 37 -2.87 -4.33 -3.24
CA ALA A 37 -3.87 -3.28 -3.09
C ALA A 37 -3.23 -1.94 -2.71
N LEU A 38 -2.25 -1.92 -1.80
CA LEU A 38 -1.57 -0.67 -1.42
C LEU A 38 -0.76 -0.08 -2.58
N ILE A 39 -0.05 -0.92 -3.33
CA ILE A 39 0.68 -0.46 -4.53
C ILE A 39 -0.26 0.13 -5.58
N ARG A 40 -1.43 -0.49 -5.79
CA ARG A 40 -2.44 0.05 -6.72
C ARG A 40 -3.02 1.37 -6.22
N ALA A 41 -3.30 1.48 -4.92
CA ALA A 41 -3.80 2.70 -4.32
C ALA A 41 -2.77 3.85 -4.41
N ASP A 42 -1.49 3.56 -4.23
CA ASP A 42 -0.40 4.53 -4.46
C ASP A 42 -0.38 5.04 -5.91
N MET A 43 -0.51 4.14 -6.89
CA MET A 43 -0.64 4.52 -8.30
C MET A 43 -1.89 5.36 -8.58
N MET A 44 -3.01 5.05 -7.90
CA MET A 44 -4.25 5.85 -7.99
C MET A 44 -4.05 7.26 -7.41
N MET A 45 -3.37 7.38 -6.26
CA MET A 45 -3.02 8.67 -5.66
C MET A 45 -2.14 9.49 -6.60
N GLU A 46 -1.12 8.87 -7.21
CA GLU A 46 -0.27 9.55 -8.17
C GLU A 46 -1.06 10.05 -9.39
N ALA A 47 -1.96 9.22 -9.92
CA ALA A 47 -2.82 9.55 -11.04
C ALA A 47 -3.81 10.69 -10.69
N ALA A 48 -4.44 10.63 -9.52
CA ALA A 48 -5.31 11.68 -8.99
C ALA A 48 -4.55 13.00 -8.86
N GLY A 49 -3.34 12.95 -8.29
CA GLY A 49 -2.42 14.08 -8.21
C GLY A 49 -2.11 14.70 -9.57
N ARG A 50 -1.78 13.88 -10.58
CA ARG A 50 -1.55 14.37 -11.95
C ARG A 50 -2.81 14.96 -12.59
N ALA A 51 -3.98 14.45 -12.22
CA ALA A 51 -5.24 14.95 -12.75
C ALA A 51 -5.58 16.36 -12.24
N VAL A 52 -5.18 16.70 -11.00
CA VAL A 52 -5.40 18.01 -10.37
C VAL A 52 -4.30 19.03 -10.62
N ASP A 53 -3.09 18.61 -10.99
CA ASP A 53 -1.94 19.51 -11.16
C ASP A 53 -2.23 20.60 -12.19
N GLY A 54 -2.11 21.85 -11.75
CA GLY A 54 -2.36 23.04 -12.57
C GLY A 54 -3.83 23.30 -12.92
N LYS A 55 -4.79 22.55 -12.35
CA LYS A 55 -6.23 22.70 -12.61
C LYS A 55 -7.02 23.35 -11.48
N THR A 56 -6.33 23.95 -10.51
CA THR A 56 -6.96 24.81 -9.49
C THR A 56 -7.60 26.02 -10.16
N ASN A 57 -8.85 26.34 -9.79
CA ASN A 57 -9.54 27.51 -10.29
C ASN A 57 -8.75 28.79 -9.90
N PRO A 58 -8.36 29.63 -10.87
CA PRO A 58 -7.54 30.82 -10.61
C PRO A 58 -8.25 31.90 -9.76
N GLU A 59 -9.58 31.90 -9.70
CA GLU A 59 -10.36 32.89 -8.95
C GLU A 59 -10.48 32.58 -7.46
N ASN A 60 -10.43 31.30 -7.07
CA ASN A 60 -10.68 30.88 -5.69
C ASN A 60 -9.70 29.80 -5.17
N GLY A 61 -8.73 29.38 -5.99
CA GLY A 61 -7.73 28.36 -5.66
C GLY A 61 -8.27 26.96 -5.47
N LYS A 62 -9.57 26.69 -5.76
CA LYS A 62 -10.20 25.39 -5.49
C LYS A 62 -10.03 24.42 -6.65
N VAL A 63 -9.87 23.15 -6.31
CA VAL A 63 -9.91 22.04 -7.27
C VAL A 63 -11.35 21.82 -7.74
N PRO A 64 -11.59 21.56 -9.05
CA PRO A 64 -12.90 21.15 -9.57
C PRO A 64 -13.51 19.96 -8.80
N PRO A 65 -14.83 19.96 -8.52
CA PRO A 65 -15.46 18.90 -7.73
C PRO A 65 -15.24 17.49 -8.28
N GLU A 66 -15.20 17.33 -9.61
CA GLU A 66 -15.03 16.03 -10.26
C GLU A 66 -13.64 15.45 -9.97
N LEU A 67 -12.62 16.31 -9.89
CA LEU A 67 -11.26 15.91 -9.57
C LEU A 67 -11.06 15.67 -8.06
N LEU A 68 -11.86 16.33 -7.23
CA LEU A 68 -11.91 16.06 -5.79
C LEU A 68 -12.44 14.64 -5.52
N THR A 69 -13.46 14.20 -6.27
CA THR A 69 -13.98 12.82 -6.16
C THR A 69 -12.91 11.78 -6.50
N VAL A 70 -12.14 11.99 -7.57
CA VAL A 70 -11.03 11.09 -7.95
C VAL A 70 -9.97 11.01 -6.84
N TRP A 71 -9.71 12.12 -6.15
CA TRP A 71 -8.80 12.14 -5.01
C TRP A 71 -9.35 11.36 -3.82
N GLN A 72 -10.63 11.56 -3.47
CA GLN A 72 -11.30 10.85 -2.37
C GLN A 72 -11.30 9.33 -2.61
N GLU A 73 -11.61 8.89 -3.83
CA GLU A 73 -11.56 7.47 -4.19
C GLU A 73 -10.16 6.85 -4.02
N ALA A 74 -9.10 7.59 -4.39
CA ALA A 74 -7.73 7.14 -4.21
C ALA A 74 -7.33 7.09 -2.71
N GLU A 75 -7.78 8.06 -1.92
CA GLU A 75 -7.58 8.09 -0.47
C GLU A 75 -8.28 6.93 0.23
N GLU A 76 -9.55 6.67 -0.11
CA GLU A 76 -10.31 5.53 0.41
C GLU A 76 -9.65 4.20 0.06
N ALA A 77 -9.19 4.02 -1.18
CA ALA A 77 -8.48 2.82 -1.60
C ALA A 77 -7.18 2.60 -0.80
N SER A 78 -6.43 3.67 -0.54
CA SER A 78 -5.18 3.61 0.23
C SER A 78 -5.44 3.27 1.70
N ASN A 79 -6.44 3.91 2.31
CA ASN A 79 -6.90 3.60 3.67
C ASN A 79 -7.35 2.15 3.81
N ALA A 80 -8.19 1.67 2.88
CA ALA A 80 -8.67 0.29 2.88
C ALA A 80 -7.52 -0.71 2.75
N ALA A 81 -6.57 -0.45 1.86
CA ALA A 81 -5.38 -1.29 1.69
C ALA A 81 -4.51 -1.32 2.96
N LEU A 82 -4.29 -0.17 3.60
CA LEU A 82 -3.55 -0.08 4.86
C LEU A 82 -4.26 -0.87 5.97
N SER A 83 -5.58 -0.73 6.12
CA SER A 83 -6.36 -1.49 7.10
C SER A 83 -6.26 -3.00 6.87
N LEU A 84 -6.30 -3.46 5.62
CA LEU A 84 -6.09 -4.88 5.30
C LEU A 84 -4.71 -5.35 5.76
N ILE A 85 -3.67 -4.54 5.54
CA ILE A 85 -2.30 -4.84 5.97
C ILE A 85 -2.20 -4.87 7.49
N GLU A 86 -2.88 -3.98 8.21
CA GLU A 86 -2.93 -3.98 9.68
C GLU A 86 -3.62 -5.23 10.24
N LEU A 87 -4.59 -5.79 9.52
CA LEU A 87 -5.33 -6.98 9.93
C LEU A 87 -4.60 -8.30 9.62
N CYS A 88 -3.92 -8.40 8.47
CA CYS A 88 -3.34 -9.67 8.00
C CYS A 88 -1.81 -9.68 7.87
N GLY A 89 -1.17 -8.52 7.94
CA GLY A 89 0.27 -8.35 7.79
C GLY A 89 1.03 -8.59 9.10
N PRO A 90 2.29 -9.06 9.04
CA PRO A 90 3.17 -9.05 10.21
C PRO A 90 3.57 -7.63 10.57
N THR A 91 3.87 -7.37 11.84
CA THR A 91 4.19 -6.03 12.35
C THR A 91 5.34 -5.34 11.58
N SER A 92 6.29 -6.10 11.02
CA SER A 92 7.43 -5.58 10.26
C SER A 92 7.03 -4.78 9.01
N ILE A 93 5.87 -5.05 8.40
CA ILE A 93 5.43 -4.35 7.19
C ILE A 93 4.70 -3.04 7.49
N LEU A 94 4.26 -2.82 8.73
CA LEU A 94 3.36 -1.72 9.07
C LEU A 94 4.02 -0.35 8.95
N ALA A 95 5.29 -0.23 9.36
CA ALA A 95 6.01 1.03 9.25
C ALA A 95 6.23 1.44 7.78
N PRO A 96 6.78 0.58 6.90
CA PRO A 96 6.86 0.89 5.46
C PRO A 96 5.50 1.17 4.81
N ALA A 97 4.45 0.44 5.18
CA ALA A 97 3.11 0.65 4.62
C ALA A 97 2.53 2.02 5.00
N ARG A 98 2.67 2.42 6.27
CA ARG A 98 2.23 3.73 6.77
C ARG A 98 3.02 4.87 6.13
N GLU A 99 4.31 4.67 5.91
CA GLU A 99 5.15 5.68 5.26
C GLU A 99 4.73 5.89 3.81
N LEU A 100 4.52 4.81 3.05
CA LEU A 100 4.00 4.91 1.68
C LEU A 100 2.64 5.61 1.63
N HIS A 101 1.72 5.24 2.52
CA HIS A 101 0.40 5.88 2.62
C HIS A 101 0.52 7.39 2.87
N ARG A 102 1.37 7.81 3.83
CA ARG A 102 1.60 9.23 4.14
C ARG A 102 2.24 9.98 2.99
N ALA A 103 3.25 9.38 2.35
CA ALA A 103 3.99 10.02 1.26
C ALA A 103 3.10 10.25 0.03
N GLY A 104 2.26 9.27 -0.34
CA GLY A 104 1.28 9.42 -1.40
C GLY A 104 0.22 10.50 -1.09
N GLY A 105 -0.26 10.54 0.14
CA GLY A 105 -1.18 11.59 0.61
C GLY A 105 -0.58 13.00 0.53
N PHE A 106 0.66 13.17 1.02
CA PHE A 106 1.36 14.45 0.99
C PHE A 106 1.65 14.93 -0.44
N GLN A 107 2.13 14.04 -1.31
CA GLN A 107 2.40 14.36 -2.71
C GLN A 107 1.13 14.77 -3.46
N THR A 108 0.01 14.12 -3.17
CA THR A 108 -1.29 14.47 -3.77
C THR A 108 -1.80 15.81 -3.24
N TRP A 109 -1.69 16.06 -1.93
CA TRP A 109 -2.06 17.33 -1.31
C TRP A 109 -1.28 18.52 -1.87
N LEU A 110 0.04 18.41 -2.10
CA LEU A 110 0.82 19.48 -2.72
C LEU A 110 0.34 19.88 -4.12
N LYS A 111 -0.32 18.96 -4.85
CA LYS A 111 -0.84 19.22 -6.19
C LYS A 111 -2.24 19.87 -6.17
N THR A 112 -2.91 19.89 -5.03
CA THR A 112 -4.19 20.60 -4.86
C THR A 112 -4.00 22.05 -4.39
N LEU A 113 -2.81 22.39 -3.90
CA LEU A 113 -2.47 23.75 -3.50
C LEU A 113 -2.22 24.64 -4.73
N PRO A 114 -2.60 25.93 -4.67
CA PRO A 114 -2.18 26.90 -5.67
C PRO A 114 -0.64 26.98 -5.71
N PRO A 115 -0.05 27.27 -6.89
CA PRO A 115 1.40 27.45 -7.00
C PRO A 115 1.88 28.51 -6.01
N LYS A 116 2.96 28.24 -5.27
CA LYS A 116 3.64 29.25 -4.47
C LYS A 116 4.07 30.41 -5.37
N GLU A 117 4.01 31.64 -4.84
CA GLU A 117 4.48 32.84 -5.55
C GLU A 117 5.98 32.74 -5.87
N ASP A 118 6.75 32.13 -4.97
CA ASP A 118 8.11 31.68 -5.25
C ASP A 118 8.08 30.33 -5.99
N ARG A 119 8.35 30.39 -7.31
CA ARG A 119 8.41 29.19 -8.15
C ARG A 119 9.50 28.20 -7.72
N GLN A 120 10.57 28.66 -7.08
CA GLN A 120 11.68 27.81 -6.68
C GLN A 120 11.28 26.97 -5.46
N GLU A 121 10.73 27.61 -4.43
CA GLU A 121 10.27 26.94 -3.21
C GLU A 121 9.16 25.92 -3.51
N GLY A 122 8.22 26.27 -4.39
CA GLY A 122 7.16 25.34 -4.83
C GLY A 122 7.67 24.16 -5.66
N LEU A 123 8.78 24.32 -6.39
CA LEU A 123 9.40 23.24 -7.14
C LEU A 123 10.14 22.27 -6.20
N ASP A 124 10.88 22.81 -5.23
CA ASP A 124 11.67 22.02 -4.28
C ASP A 124 10.77 21.14 -3.41
N ASP A 125 9.65 21.68 -2.91
CA ASP A 125 8.66 20.90 -2.15
C ASP A 125 8.08 19.73 -2.96
N ARG A 126 7.76 19.98 -4.23
CA ARG A 126 7.23 18.96 -5.13
C ARG A 126 8.28 17.87 -5.38
N LEU A 127 9.51 18.25 -5.71
CA LEU A 127 10.61 17.31 -5.95
C LEU A 127 10.89 16.44 -4.72
N ASN A 128 10.92 17.05 -3.53
CA ASN A 128 11.09 16.35 -2.27
C ASN A 128 9.96 15.35 -2.03
N ALA A 129 8.69 15.75 -2.26
CA ALA A 129 7.56 14.84 -2.11
C ALA A 129 7.60 13.65 -3.08
N TYR A 130 8.01 13.87 -4.33
CA TYR A 130 8.23 12.80 -5.31
C TYR A 130 9.34 11.84 -4.87
N SER A 131 10.47 12.35 -4.38
CA SER A 131 11.56 11.51 -3.89
C SER A 131 11.11 10.67 -2.70
N ASN A 132 10.47 11.31 -1.71
CA ASN A 132 9.99 10.63 -0.51
C ASN A 132 8.98 9.51 -0.83
N GLN A 133 8.03 9.76 -1.74
CA GLN A 133 7.08 8.73 -2.16
C GLN A 133 7.78 7.55 -2.86
N LYS A 134 8.75 7.84 -3.74
CA LYS A 134 9.50 6.79 -4.43
C LYS A 134 10.29 5.93 -3.44
N ASP A 135 10.98 6.56 -2.49
CA ASP A 135 11.78 5.88 -1.47
C ASP A 135 10.87 5.05 -0.55
N ALA A 136 9.70 5.57 -0.17
CA ALA A 136 8.71 4.85 0.61
C ALA A 136 8.13 3.64 -0.15
N LEU A 137 7.88 3.78 -1.44
CA LEU A 137 7.40 2.68 -2.30
C LEU A 137 8.45 1.57 -2.43
N GLU A 138 9.71 1.94 -2.57
CA GLU A 138 10.81 0.99 -2.63
C GLU A 138 10.99 0.25 -1.31
N ALA A 139 11.03 0.98 -0.19
CA ALA A 139 11.09 0.39 1.15
C ALA A 139 9.92 -0.57 1.42
N PHE A 140 8.70 -0.19 1.03
CA PHE A 140 7.52 -1.05 1.14
C PHE A 140 7.65 -2.32 0.29
N ARG A 141 8.11 -2.20 -0.97
CA ARG A 141 8.29 -3.35 -1.87
C ARG A 141 9.33 -4.34 -1.35
N VAL A 142 10.43 -3.84 -0.80
CA VAL A 142 11.46 -4.66 -0.16
C VAL A 142 10.86 -5.43 1.01
N ALA A 143 10.26 -4.74 1.97
CA ALA A 143 9.66 -5.36 3.14
C ALA A 143 8.54 -6.36 2.78
N ALA A 144 7.71 -6.04 1.79
CA ALA A 144 6.65 -6.93 1.31
C ALA A 144 7.21 -8.22 0.71
N ARG A 145 8.33 -8.12 -0.04
CA ARG A 145 9.01 -9.28 -0.61
C ARG A 145 9.62 -10.17 0.46
N GLU A 146 10.29 -9.59 1.46
CA GLU A 146 10.85 -10.33 2.59
C GLU A 146 9.77 -11.11 3.35
N VAL A 147 8.65 -10.45 3.66
CA VAL A 147 7.51 -11.07 4.36
C VAL A 147 6.89 -12.20 3.56
N LEU A 148 6.87 -12.11 2.23
CA LEU A 148 6.37 -13.15 1.35
C LEU A 148 7.40 -14.27 1.10
N GLY A 149 8.63 -14.13 1.59
CA GLY A 149 9.70 -15.12 1.46
C GLY A 149 10.45 -15.05 0.13
N TYR A 150 10.37 -13.93 -0.59
CA TYR A 150 11.19 -13.68 -1.77
C TYR A 150 12.57 -13.17 -1.34
N THR A 151 13.61 -13.61 -2.05
CA THR A 151 14.95 -13.04 -1.93
C THR A 151 14.96 -11.61 -2.46
N VAL A 152 15.35 -10.67 -1.60
CA VAL A 152 15.60 -9.28 -1.99
C VAL A 152 17.02 -9.19 -2.56
N PRO A 153 17.22 -8.61 -3.76
CA PRO A 153 18.55 -8.38 -4.33
C PRO A 153 19.33 -7.30 -3.57
#